data_AF-A0A3P7J5Q7-F1
#
_entry.id   AF-A0A3P7J5Q7-F1
#
_cell.length_a   1.000
_cell.length_b   1.000
_cell.length_c   1.000
_cell.angle_alpha   90.00
_cell.angle_beta   90.00
_cell.angle_gamma   90.00
#
_symmetry.space_group_name_H-M   'P 1'
#
loop_
_entity.id
_entity.type
_entity.pdbx_description
1 polymer ?
#
loop_
_entity_poly.entity_id
_entity_poly.type
_entity_poly.pdbx_seq_one_letter_code
_entity_poly.pdbx_strand_id
1 'polypeptide(L)'
;MLQRRLSVASSTFRAMERITAEEYAGRRRRLIESVKKVAGQADRDVIVLLKGAKRPYIAPDVPGQYRQCSHFRYLTGVTVPNSYYLIHAPKGGRNLEPVLFMDRRSPYEELWEGALPSESKLEDTAGFVDLLPTKKITEVIAKMISKDSTCFFEAKEWDGSEVYSMRAQFGAIHGVKSHIDQLRLVKSIAEVQAMKDTCKLGSEVVSHS
;
A
#
# COMPACT_ATOMS: atom_id res chain seq x y z
N MET A 1 8.58 35.09 21.95
CA MET A 1 8.94 33.72 22.43
C MET A 1 7.97 32.61 22.01
N LEU A 2 6.68 32.89 21.71
CA LEU A 2 5.72 31.84 21.31
C LEU A 2 5.98 31.22 19.92
N GLN A 3 6.33 32.02 18.90
CA GLN A 3 6.54 31.51 17.53
C GLN A 3 7.69 30.51 17.41
N ARG A 4 8.70 30.58 18.30
CA ARG A 4 9.87 29.69 18.30
C ARG A 4 9.58 28.32 18.93
N ARG A 5 8.54 28.18 19.76
CA ARG A 5 8.18 26.90 20.40
C ARG A 5 7.31 26.02 19.50
N LEU A 6 6.42 26.61 18.73
CA LEU A 6 5.63 25.89 17.70
C LEU A 6 6.53 25.32 16.60
N SER A 7 7.61 26.01 16.22
CA SER A 7 8.53 25.53 15.17
C SER A 7 9.40 24.35 15.59
N VAL A 8 9.76 24.25 16.88
CA VAL A 8 10.61 23.17 17.41
C VAL A 8 9.79 21.92 17.74
N ALA A 9 8.56 22.07 18.25
CA ALA A 9 7.67 20.92 18.45
C ALA A 9 7.31 20.30 17.08
N SER A 10 6.98 21.14 16.09
CA SER A 10 6.66 20.73 14.72
C SER A 10 7.81 20.00 14.01
N SER A 11 9.07 20.34 14.30
CA SER A 11 10.24 19.63 13.74
C SER A 11 10.50 18.28 14.40
N THR A 12 10.31 18.15 15.72
CA THR A 12 10.42 16.86 16.43
C THR A 12 9.33 15.85 16.05
N PHE A 13 8.12 16.31 15.71
CA PHE A 13 7.05 15.42 15.22
C PHE A 13 7.23 15.01 13.75
N ARG A 14 8.03 15.75 12.96
CA ARG A 14 8.20 15.55 11.52
C ARG A 14 9.17 14.43 11.12
N ALA A 15 9.95 13.85 12.05
CA ALA A 15 11.19 13.14 11.66
C ALA A 15 11.28 11.64 11.98
N MET A 16 10.27 10.98 12.54
CA MET A 16 10.29 9.51 12.65
C MET A 16 9.17 8.90 11.81
N GLU A 17 9.54 8.30 10.67
CA GLU A 17 8.73 7.21 10.10
C GLU A 17 8.70 6.09 11.15
N ARG A 18 7.67 6.09 12.00
CA ARG A 18 7.59 5.18 13.15
C ARG A 18 7.39 3.72 12.76
N ILE A 19 6.82 3.52 11.58
CA ILE A 19 6.65 2.18 11.03
C ILE A 19 7.91 1.88 10.23
N THR A 20 8.71 0.95 10.74
CA THR A 20 9.97 0.56 10.10
C THR A 20 9.72 -0.32 8.88
N ALA A 21 10.74 -0.47 8.03
CA ALA A 21 10.75 -1.39 6.90
C ALA A 21 10.40 -2.83 7.33
N GLU A 22 10.93 -3.27 8.46
CA GLU A 22 10.70 -4.60 9.03
C GLU A 22 9.24 -4.81 9.45
N GLU A 23 8.59 -3.77 9.99
CA GLU A 23 7.17 -3.84 10.35
C GLU A 23 6.31 -3.97 9.08
N TYR A 24 6.59 -3.21 8.02
CA TYR A 24 5.90 -3.38 6.74
C TYR A 24 6.12 -4.77 6.15
N ALA A 25 7.36 -5.29 6.16
CA ALA A 25 7.67 -6.65 5.74
C ALA A 25 6.93 -7.70 6.59
N GLY A 26 6.84 -7.49 7.90
CA GLY A 26 6.06 -8.32 8.82
C GLY A 26 4.57 -8.34 8.50
N ARG A 27 3.98 -7.19 8.17
CA ARG A 27 2.57 -7.09 7.76
C ARG A 27 2.28 -7.88 6.47
N ARG A 28 3.17 -7.78 5.48
CA ARG A 28 3.05 -8.54 4.22
C ARG A 28 3.14 -10.04 4.48
N ARG A 29 4.07 -10.50 5.31
CA ARG A 29 4.15 -11.93 5.71
C ARG A 29 2.89 -12.41 6.42
N ARG A 30 2.40 -11.66 7.44
CA ARG A 30 1.16 -11.99 8.16
C ARG A 30 -0.07 -12.02 7.24
N LEU A 31 -0.12 -11.14 6.23
CA LEU A 31 -1.18 -11.18 5.22
C LEU A 31 -1.12 -12.49 4.42
N ILE A 32 0.05 -12.86 3.91
CA ILE A 32 0.22 -14.10 3.13
C ILE A 32 -0.12 -15.33 3.98
N GLU A 33 0.32 -15.38 5.23
CA GLU A 33 -0.09 -16.42 6.18
C GLU A 33 -1.60 -16.45 6.39
N SER A 34 -2.25 -15.29 6.53
CA SER A 34 -3.70 -15.21 6.69
C SER A 34 -4.47 -15.72 5.48
N VAL A 35 -4.02 -15.41 4.26
CA VAL A 35 -4.72 -15.85 3.04
C VAL A 35 -4.43 -17.32 2.71
N LYS A 36 -3.23 -17.83 3.02
CA LYS A 36 -2.88 -19.26 2.86
C LYS A 36 -3.65 -20.18 3.83
N LYS A 37 -4.08 -19.66 4.99
CA LYS A 37 -4.95 -20.38 5.93
C LYS A 37 -6.36 -20.63 5.40
N VAL A 38 -6.80 -19.92 4.35
CA VAL A 38 -8.06 -20.21 3.69
C VAL A 38 -7.96 -21.60 3.05
N ALA A 39 -8.94 -22.48 3.34
CA ALA A 39 -8.92 -23.87 2.89
C ALA A 39 -8.70 -23.97 1.36
N GLY A 40 -7.77 -24.83 0.95
CA GLY A 40 -7.41 -25.04 -0.45
C GLY A 40 -6.34 -24.09 -1.01
N GLN A 41 -5.75 -23.21 -0.20
CA GLN A 41 -4.75 -22.22 -0.65
C GLN A 41 -3.31 -22.51 -0.23
N ALA A 42 -3.08 -23.47 0.66
CA ALA A 42 -1.72 -23.77 1.16
C ALA A 42 -0.77 -24.27 0.06
N ASP A 43 -1.28 -25.06 -0.89
CA ASP A 43 -0.52 -25.68 -1.98
C ASP A 43 -0.64 -24.95 -3.33
N ARG A 44 -1.17 -23.72 -3.33
CA ARG A 44 -1.40 -22.91 -4.54
C ARG A 44 -0.46 -21.72 -4.60
N ASP A 45 -0.22 -21.24 -5.81
CA ASP A 45 0.39 -19.93 -6.01
C ASP A 45 -0.62 -18.85 -5.59
N VAL A 46 -0.24 -17.99 -4.66
CA VAL A 46 -1.12 -16.94 -4.15
C VAL A 46 -0.66 -15.60 -4.69
N ILE A 47 -1.60 -14.87 -5.31
CA ILE A 47 -1.36 -13.55 -5.88
C ILE A 47 -2.26 -12.57 -5.13
N VAL A 48 -1.67 -11.60 -4.45
CA VAL A 48 -2.41 -10.52 -3.80
C VAL A 48 -2.26 -9.26 -4.64
N LEU A 49 -3.36 -8.60 -4.96
CA LEU A 49 -3.34 -7.36 -5.71
C LEU A 49 -4.08 -6.23 -4.98
N LEU A 50 -3.39 -5.10 -4.86
CA LEU A 50 -3.89 -3.91 -4.17
C LEU A 50 -3.85 -2.71 -5.09
N LYS A 51 -4.92 -1.92 -5.01
CA LYS A 51 -5.07 -0.66 -5.72
C LYS A 51 -4.85 0.51 -4.77
N GLY A 52 -3.91 1.38 -5.10
CA GLY A 52 -3.71 2.67 -4.44
C GLY A 52 -4.85 3.64 -4.77
N ALA A 53 -4.95 4.71 -4.00
CA ALA A 53 -5.88 5.79 -4.26
C ALA A 53 -5.47 6.56 -5.52
N LYS A 54 -6.47 6.95 -6.31
CA LYS A 54 -6.28 7.88 -7.41
C LYS A 54 -6.08 9.30 -6.88
N ARG A 55 -5.45 10.16 -7.68
CA ARG A 55 -5.42 11.61 -7.39
C ARG A 55 -6.86 12.16 -7.46
N PRO A 56 -7.39 12.75 -6.37
CA PRO A 56 -8.70 13.40 -6.43
C PRO A 56 -8.57 14.77 -7.09
N TYR A 57 -9.65 15.19 -7.76
CA TYR A 57 -9.79 16.51 -8.37
C TYR A 57 -11.07 17.14 -7.84
N ILE A 58 -10.97 18.38 -7.35
CA ILE A 58 -12.12 19.14 -6.82
C ILE A 58 -12.81 19.90 -7.97
N ALA A 59 -12.03 20.30 -8.97
CA ALA A 59 -12.48 20.80 -10.27
C ALA A 59 -11.58 20.18 -11.35
N PRO A 60 -11.92 20.25 -12.66
CA PRO A 60 -11.21 19.52 -13.72
C PRO A 60 -9.68 19.58 -13.65
N ASP A 61 -9.11 20.76 -13.35
CA ASP A 61 -7.66 20.97 -13.27
C ASP A 61 -7.17 21.35 -11.87
N VAL A 62 -8.01 21.16 -10.83
CA VAL A 62 -7.68 21.53 -9.45
C VAL A 62 -7.53 20.27 -8.61
N PRO A 63 -6.28 19.83 -8.33
CA PRO A 63 -6.05 18.63 -7.53
C PRO A 63 -6.51 18.86 -6.09
N GLY A 64 -7.25 17.90 -5.55
CA GLY A 64 -7.62 17.89 -4.14
C GLY A 64 -6.48 17.45 -3.24
N GLN A 65 -6.70 17.56 -1.93
CA GLN A 65 -5.78 16.98 -0.95
C GLN A 65 -5.73 15.45 -1.13
N TYR A 66 -4.54 14.94 -1.41
CA TYR A 66 -4.34 13.52 -1.62
C TYR A 66 -4.24 12.76 -0.30
N ARG A 67 -4.99 11.66 -0.19
CA ARG A 67 -4.85 10.67 0.87
C ARG A 67 -4.85 9.27 0.27
N GLN A 68 -3.83 8.51 0.60
CA GLN A 68 -3.67 7.12 0.16
C GLN A 68 -4.76 6.20 0.74
N CYS A 69 -5.10 5.14 -0.01
CA CYS A 69 -5.91 4.03 0.47
C CYS A 69 -5.30 3.43 1.74
N SER A 70 -6.10 3.24 2.79
CA SER A 70 -5.57 2.80 4.09
C SER A 70 -5.02 1.38 4.04
N HIS A 71 -5.66 0.46 3.29
CA HIS A 71 -5.18 -0.91 3.09
C HIS A 71 -3.84 -0.94 2.34
N PHE A 72 -3.74 -0.15 1.27
CA PHE A 72 -2.52 0.00 0.48
C PHE A 72 -1.36 0.55 1.35
N ARG A 73 -1.59 1.71 1.99
CA ARG A 73 -0.58 2.36 2.83
C ARG A 73 -0.15 1.49 4.00
N TYR A 74 -1.06 0.72 4.60
CA TYR A 74 -0.76 -0.16 5.72
C TYR A 74 0.29 -1.22 5.35
N LEU A 75 0.25 -1.74 4.12
CA LEU A 75 1.14 -2.81 3.66
C LEU A 75 2.42 -2.31 2.98
N THR A 76 2.37 -1.14 2.34
CA THR A 76 3.48 -0.65 1.52
C THR A 76 4.18 0.59 2.08
N GLY A 77 3.49 1.39 2.90
CA GLY A 77 3.97 2.71 3.32
C GLY A 77 3.94 3.78 2.22
N VAL A 78 3.71 3.40 0.95
CA VAL A 78 3.81 4.27 -0.22
C VAL A 78 2.66 5.27 -0.28
N THR A 79 2.99 6.54 -0.40
CA THR A 79 2.04 7.67 -0.48
C THR A 79 1.99 8.33 -1.86
N VAL A 80 2.37 7.60 -2.91
CA VAL A 80 2.26 8.07 -4.30
C VAL A 80 0.87 7.72 -4.86
N PRO A 81 0.18 8.63 -5.56
CA PRO A 81 -1.11 8.34 -6.21
C PRO A 81 -0.96 7.38 -7.39
N ASN A 82 -2.08 6.76 -7.78
CA ASN A 82 -2.17 5.89 -8.96
C ASN A 82 -1.19 4.69 -8.96
N SER A 83 -0.70 4.29 -7.79
CA SER A 83 0.17 3.13 -7.64
C SER A 83 -0.62 1.84 -7.42
N TYR A 84 -0.07 0.71 -7.84
CA TYR A 84 -0.61 -0.63 -7.56
C TYR A 84 0.47 -1.49 -6.93
N TYR A 85 0.06 -2.50 -6.19
CA TYR A 85 1.01 -3.37 -5.49
C TYR A 85 0.55 -4.81 -5.60
N LEU A 86 1.45 -5.65 -6.09
CA LEU A 86 1.23 -7.08 -6.25
C LEU A 86 2.17 -7.82 -5.30
N ILE A 87 1.69 -8.86 -4.64
CA ILE A 87 2.53 -9.80 -3.91
C ILE A 87 2.31 -11.16 -4.54
N HIS A 88 3.34 -11.71 -5.17
CA HIS A 88 3.35 -13.10 -5.58
C HIS A 88 3.97 -13.94 -4.45
N ALA A 89 3.21 -14.91 -3.97
CA ALA A 89 3.61 -15.85 -2.94
C ALA A 89 3.56 -17.26 -3.53
N PRO A 90 4.70 -17.75 -4.05
CA PRO A 90 4.71 -19.01 -4.74
C PRO A 90 4.36 -20.19 -3.82
N LYS A 91 3.87 -21.28 -4.42
CA LYS A 91 3.69 -22.57 -3.74
C LYS A 91 5.03 -23.10 -3.22
N GLY A 92 4.96 -23.90 -2.15
CA GLY A 92 6.14 -24.52 -1.53
C GLY A 92 6.97 -23.59 -0.63
N GLY A 93 6.39 -22.46 -0.18
CA GLY A 93 7.02 -21.63 0.86
C GLY A 93 8.24 -20.81 0.40
N ARG A 94 8.38 -20.59 -0.92
CA ARG A 94 9.40 -19.68 -1.47
C ARG A 94 9.19 -18.24 -0.99
N ASN A 95 10.23 -17.43 -1.15
CA ASN A 95 10.20 -16.01 -0.80
C ASN A 95 9.06 -15.27 -1.51
N LEU A 96 8.54 -14.24 -0.84
CA LEU A 96 7.57 -13.34 -1.45
C LEU A 96 8.26 -12.52 -2.54
N GLU A 97 7.54 -12.29 -3.63
CA GLU A 97 7.98 -11.48 -4.76
C GLU A 97 7.01 -10.29 -4.91
N PRO A 98 7.19 -9.21 -4.13
CA PRO A 98 6.32 -8.06 -4.24
C PRO A 98 6.75 -7.16 -5.40
N VAL A 99 5.80 -6.62 -6.16
CA VAL A 99 6.04 -5.72 -7.29
C VAL A 99 5.24 -4.44 -7.06
N LEU A 100 5.92 -3.30 -7.14
CA LEU A 100 5.27 -1.99 -7.10
C LEU A 100 5.05 -1.53 -8.54
N PHE A 101 3.84 -1.07 -8.83
CA PHE A 101 3.52 -0.44 -10.11
C PHE A 101 3.30 1.05 -9.93
N MET A 102 4.08 1.86 -10.62
CA MET A 102 4.04 3.32 -10.52
C MET A 102 4.62 3.93 -11.80
N ASP A 103 4.01 5.02 -12.27
CA ASP A 103 4.54 5.78 -13.39
C ASP A 103 5.51 6.85 -12.89
N ARG A 104 6.58 7.08 -13.65
CA ARG A 104 7.52 8.18 -13.39
C ARG A 104 6.89 9.50 -13.80
N ARG A 105 7.20 10.56 -13.06
CA ARG A 105 6.84 11.92 -13.47
C ARG A 105 7.79 12.41 -14.54
N SER A 106 7.25 13.15 -15.50
CA SER A 106 8.02 13.99 -16.41
C SER A 106 8.61 15.19 -15.67
N PRO A 107 9.68 15.83 -16.20
CA PRO A 107 10.25 17.04 -15.59
C PRO A 107 9.22 18.17 -15.41
N TYR A 108 8.24 18.26 -16.31
CA TYR A 108 7.15 19.22 -16.21
C TYR A 108 6.22 18.89 -15.04
N GLU A 109 5.82 17.62 -14.87
CA GLU A 109 4.99 17.21 -13.74
C GLU A 109 5.72 17.38 -12.40
N GLU A 110 7.02 17.16 -12.34
CA GLU A 110 7.80 17.38 -11.12
C GLU A 110 7.86 18.86 -10.73
N LEU A 111 7.92 19.77 -11.70
CA LEU A 111 7.89 21.22 -11.45
C LEU A 111 6.59 21.64 -10.73
N TRP A 112 5.46 21.04 -11.08
CA TRP A 112 4.14 21.41 -10.54
C TRP A 112 3.70 20.55 -9.35
N GLU A 113 3.96 19.24 -9.39
CA GLU A 113 3.51 18.28 -8.39
C GLU A 113 4.59 17.89 -7.36
N GLY A 114 5.81 18.40 -7.54
CA GLY A 114 6.99 18.04 -6.77
C GLY A 114 7.65 16.74 -7.26
N ALA A 115 8.86 16.47 -6.75
CA ALA A 115 9.55 15.21 -7.00
C ALA A 115 8.84 14.03 -6.30
N LEU A 116 8.87 12.86 -6.95
CA LEU A 116 8.48 11.62 -6.28
C LEU A 116 9.57 11.18 -5.28
N PRO A 117 9.22 10.36 -4.26
CA PRO A 117 10.23 9.69 -3.44
C PRO A 117 11.19 8.89 -4.33
N SER A 118 12.47 8.85 -3.94
CA SER A 118 13.46 8.04 -4.65
C SER A 118 13.07 6.56 -4.64
N GLU A 119 13.49 5.84 -5.67
CA GLU A 119 13.24 4.40 -5.80
C GLU A 119 13.75 3.63 -4.58
N SER A 120 14.96 3.92 -4.10
CA SER A 120 15.52 3.33 -2.88
C SER A 120 14.64 3.58 -1.64
N LYS A 121 14.07 4.78 -1.47
CA LYS A 121 13.17 5.04 -0.33
C LYS A 121 11.86 4.24 -0.44
N LEU A 122 11.35 4.08 -1.67
CA LEU A 122 10.17 3.26 -1.91
C LEU A 122 10.49 1.78 -1.67
N GLU A 123 11.66 1.32 -2.10
CA GLU A 123 12.13 -0.05 -1.89
C GLU A 123 12.30 -0.36 -0.40
N ASP A 124 12.89 0.54 0.39
CA ASP A 124 13.05 0.37 1.84
C ASP A 124 11.69 0.13 2.54
N THR A 125 10.64 0.85 2.13
CA THR A 125 9.32 0.78 2.77
C THR A 125 8.45 -0.34 2.21
N ALA A 126 8.32 -0.41 0.89
CA ALA A 126 7.46 -1.36 0.20
C ALA A 126 8.14 -2.72 -0.02
N GLY A 127 9.47 -2.83 0.08
CA GLY A 127 10.22 -4.07 -0.09
C GLY A 127 9.87 -4.83 -1.37
N PHE A 128 9.66 -4.11 -2.47
CA PHE A 128 9.40 -4.73 -3.77
C PHE A 128 10.72 -5.23 -4.38
N VAL A 129 10.63 -6.27 -5.20
CA VAL A 129 11.74 -6.79 -6.00
C VAL A 129 11.83 -6.12 -7.36
N ASP A 130 10.74 -5.50 -7.82
CA ASP A 130 10.67 -4.81 -9.11
C ASP A 130 9.71 -3.62 -9.07
N LEU A 131 10.04 -2.58 -9.83
CA LEU A 131 9.26 -1.35 -10.01
C LEU A 131 8.88 -1.19 -11.48
N LEU A 132 7.60 -1.37 -11.79
CA LEU A 132 7.11 -1.39 -13.17
C LEU A 132 6.13 -0.24 -13.45
N PRO A 133 6.03 0.26 -14.70
CA PRO A 133 4.97 1.18 -15.10
C PRO A 133 3.58 0.56 -14.90
N THR A 134 2.58 1.39 -14.58
CA THR A 134 1.22 0.91 -14.27
C THR A 134 0.59 0.12 -15.41
N LYS A 135 0.89 0.49 -16.65
CA LYS A 135 0.45 -0.21 -17.87
C LYS A 135 0.92 -1.67 -17.98
N LYS A 136 1.98 -2.08 -17.28
CA LYS A 136 2.49 -3.46 -17.32
C LYS A 136 1.74 -4.42 -16.42
N ILE A 137 0.78 -3.93 -15.63
CA ILE A 137 0.07 -4.77 -14.66
C ILE A 137 -0.64 -5.95 -15.31
N THR A 138 -1.33 -5.74 -16.44
CA THR A 138 -1.99 -6.82 -17.18
C THR A 138 -0.97 -7.88 -17.61
N GLU A 139 0.15 -7.45 -18.18
CA GLU A 139 1.20 -8.35 -18.68
C GLU A 139 1.77 -9.24 -17.56
N VAL A 140 2.05 -8.64 -16.39
CA VAL A 140 2.57 -9.38 -15.23
C VAL A 140 1.53 -10.38 -14.73
N ILE A 141 0.28 -9.96 -14.60
CA ILE A 141 -0.81 -10.83 -14.15
C ILE A 141 -1.04 -11.97 -15.14
N ALA A 142 -0.99 -11.71 -16.46
CA ALA A 142 -1.16 -12.74 -17.50
C ALA A 142 -0.16 -13.90 -17.33
N LYS A 143 1.09 -13.58 -16.95
CA LYS A 143 2.15 -14.58 -16.73
C LYS A 143 1.95 -15.42 -15.47
N MET A 144 1.20 -14.90 -14.49
CA MET A 144 0.96 -15.55 -13.20
C MET A 144 -0.37 -16.32 -13.16
N ILE A 145 -1.25 -16.13 -14.13
CA ILE A 145 -2.54 -16.82 -14.22
C ILE A 145 -2.35 -18.31 -14.51
N SER A 146 -3.02 -19.13 -13.72
CA SER A 146 -3.13 -20.57 -13.91
C SER A 146 -4.34 -21.11 -13.16
N LYS A 147 -4.75 -22.35 -13.45
CA LYS A 147 -5.80 -23.02 -12.67
C LYS A 147 -5.36 -23.41 -11.25
N ASP A 148 -4.06 -23.42 -11.00
CA ASP A 148 -3.46 -23.71 -9.70
C ASP A 148 -3.09 -22.43 -8.91
N SER A 149 -3.42 -21.25 -9.43
CA SER A 149 -3.21 -19.98 -8.76
C SER A 149 -4.52 -19.37 -8.25
N THR A 150 -4.41 -18.65 -7.15
CA THR A 150 -5.52 -17.95 -6.52
C THR A 150 -5.21 -16.48 -6.37
N CYS A 151 -6.16 -15.63 -6.76
CA CYS A 151 -6.01 -14.19 -6.71
C CYS A 151 -6.84 -13.57 -5.59
N PHE A 152 -6.21 -12.74 -4.75
CA PHE A 152 -6.83 -11.99 -3.67
C PHE A 152 -6.85 -10.50 -4.02
N PHE A 153 -8.02 -9.96 -4.35
CA PHE A 153 -8.21 -8.56 -4.69
C PHE A 153 -9.67 -8.13 -4.56
N GLU A 154 -9.90 -6.82 -4.50
CA GLU A 154 -11.26 -6.27 -4.44
C GLU A 154 -11.86 -6.11 -5.84
N ALA A 155 -12.61 -7.11 -6.29
CA ALA A 155 -13.15 -7.16 -7.66
C ALA A 155 -13.87 -5.86 -8.09
N LYS A 156 -14.63 -5.23 -7.19
CA LYS A 156 -15.32 -3.96 -7.45
C LYS A 156 -14.38 -2.79 -7.77
N GLU A 157 -13.17 -2.77 -7.21
CA GLU A 157 -12.20 -1.70 -7.47
C GLU A 157 -11.57 -1.80 -8.86
N TRP A 158 -11.69 -2.95 -9.49
CA TRP A 158 -11.13 -3.27 -10.80
C TRP A 158 -12.18 -3.36 -11.90
N ASP A 159 -13.45 -3.09 -11.58
CA ASP A 159 -14.54 -3.18 -12.55
C ASP A 159 -14.24 -2.37 -13.83
N GLY A 160 -14.58 -2.95 -14.98
CA GLY A 160 -14.26 -2.41 -16.30
C GLY A 160 -12.79 -2.46 -16.74
N SER A 161 -11.87 -2.97 -15.91
CA SER A 161 -10.46 -3.16 -16.30
C SER A 161 -10.18 -4.55 -16.89
N GLU A 162 -9.09 -4.66 -17.65
CA GLU A 162 -8.63 -5.94 -18.20
C GLU A 162 -8.31 -6.97 -17.11
N VAL A 163 -7.70 -6.52 -16.01
CA VAL A 163 -7.43 -7.35 -14.82
C VAL A 163 -8.71 -7.97 -14.27
N TYR A 164 -9.81 -7.22 -14.25
CA TYR A 164 -11.10 -7.76 -13.84
C TYR A 164 -11.59 -8.83 -14.80
N SER A 165 -11.48 -8.64 -16.12
CA SER A 165 -11.84 -9.67 -17.10
C SER A 165 -11.02 -10.96 -16.95
N MET A 166 -9.73 -10.83 -16.64
CA MET A 166 -8.81 -11.96 -16.44
C MET A 166 -9.15 -12.81 -15.21
N ARG A 167 -9.97 -12.29 -14.28
CA ARG A 167 -10.31 -12.98 -13.03
C ARG A 167 -10.80 -14.42 -13.24
N ALA A 168 -11.60 -14.66 -14.29
CA ALA A 168 -12.19 -15.97 -14.60
C ALA A 168 -11.16 -17.06 -14.94
N GLN A 169 -9.91 -16.66 -15.22
CA GLN A 169 -8.85 -17.58 -15.59
C GLN A 169 -8.14 -18.17 -14.36
N PHE A 170 -8.18 -17.50 -13.20
CA PHE A 170 -7.66 -18.03 -11.94
C PHE A 170 -8.44 -19.25 -11.44
N GLY A 171 -7.80 -20.09 -10.63
CA GLY A 171 -8.43 -21.22 -9.96
C GLY A 171 -9.41 -20.79 -8.87
N ALA A 172 -9.17 -19.66 -8.21
CA ALA A 172 -10.07 -19.05 -7.24
C ALA A 172 -9.82 -17.54 -7.10
N ILE A 173 -10.85 -16.81 -6.68
CA ILE A 173 -10.78 -15.37 -6.41
C ILE A 173 -11.40 -15.09 -5.03
N HIS A 174 -10.73 -14.27 -4.24
CA HIS A 174 -11.20 -13.85 -2.92
C HIS A 174 -10.99 -12.34 -2.71
N GLY A 175 -11.78 -11.75 -1.81
CA GLY A 175 -11.52 -10.38 -1.32
C GLY A 175 -10.31 -10.36 -0.39
N VAL A 176 -9.52 -9.29 -0.44
CA VAL A 176 -8.30 -9.15 0.37
C VAL A 176 -8.50 -8.25 1.58
N LYS A 177 -9.43 -7.29 1.51
CA LYS A 177 -9.58 -6.26 2.55
C LYS A 177 -9.96 -6.83 3.90
N SER A 178 -10.81 -7.84 3.96
CA SER A 178 -11.20 -8.50 5.22
C SER A 178 -9.99 -9.05 5.97
N HIS A 179 -9.05 -9.68 5.26
CA HIS A 179 -7.80 -10.16 5.84
C HIS A 179 -6.92 -9.00 6.35
N ILE A 180 -6.81 -7.93 5.57
CA ILE A 180 -6.03 -6.75 5.97
C ILE A 180 -6.67 -6.06 7.19
N ASP A 181 -8.00 -5.98 7.26
CA ASP A 181 -8.71 -5.37 8.37
C ASP A 181 -8.57 -6.17 9.66
N GLN A 182 -8.51 -7.50 9.58
CA GLN A 182 -8.14 -8.35 10.72
C GLN A 182 -6.73 -8.04 11.22
N LEU A 183 -5.76 -7.83 10.32
CA LEU A 183 -4.41 -7.42 10.72
C LEU A 183 -4.39 -6.03 11.38
N ARG A 184 -5.22 -5.11 10.93
CA ARG A 184 -5.32 -3.72 11.45
C ARG A 184 -6.10 -3.64 12.78
N LEU A 185 -6.76 -4.72 13.19
CA LEU A 185 -7.48 -4.77 14.46
C LEU A 185 -6.52 -4.75 15.65
N VAL A 186 -5.41 -5.47 15.57
CA VAL A 186 -4.37 -5.52 16.60
C VAL A 186 -3.22 -4.59 16.21
N LYS A 187 -2.94 -3.59 17.04
CA LYS A 187 -1.98 -2.52 16.73
C LYS A 187 -0.59 -2.93 17.18
N SER A 188 0.43 -2.63 16.37
CA SER A 188 1.81 -2.75 16.82
C SER A 188 2.16 -1.66 17.85
N ILE A 189 3.27 -1.83 18.57
CA ILE A 189 3.77 -0.82 19.52
C ILE A 189 3.97 0.53 18.82
N ALA A 190 4.51 0.52 17.60
CA ALA A 190 4.72 1.72 16.81
C ALA A 190 3.39 2.42 16.42
N GLU A 191 2.34 1.65 16.12
CA GLU A 191 1.01 2.20 15.83
C GLU A 191 0.34 2.78 17.07
N VAL A 192 0.44 2.09 18.22
CA VAL A 192 -0.06 2.62 19.50
C VAL A 192 0.63 3.93 19.85
N GLN A 193 1.95 4.03 19.62
CA GLN A 193 2.68 5.27 19.85
C GLN A 193 2.24 6.38 18.89
N ALA A 194 2.02 6.06 17.60
CA ALA A 194 1.44 6.99 16.63
C ALA A 194 0.08 7.54 17.09
N MET A 195 -0.78 6.67 17.61
CA MET A 195 -2.09 7.06 18.16
C MET A 195 -1.96 7.98 19.38
N LYS A 196 -1.11 7.62 20.36
CA LYS A 196 -0.88 8.42 21.58
C LYS A 196 -0.41 9.83 21.25
N ASP A 197 0.50 9.95 20.30
CA ASP A 197 1.04 11.25 19.89
C ASP A 197 0.02 12.11 19.16
N THR A 198 -0.85 11.50 18.35
CA THR A 198 -1.98 12.21 17.75
C THR A 198 -2.93 12.74 18.83
N CYS A 199 -3.23 11.92 19.85
CA CYS A 199 -4.07 12.35 20.99
C CYS A 199 -3.41 13.47 21.78
N LYS A 200 -2.09 13.40 22.02
CA LYS A 200 -1.33 14.45 22.71
C LYS A 200 -1.44 15.78 21.97
N LEU A 201 -1.16 15.79 20.67
CA LEU A 201 -1.31 16.99 19.84
C LEU A 201 -2.74 17.54 19.86
N GLY A 202 -3.74 16.66 19.75
CA GLY A 202 -5.15 17.06 19.87
C GLY A 202 -5.47 17.72 21.21
N SER A 203 -4.99 17.14 22.31
CA SER A 203 -5.20 17.69 23.66
C SER A 203 -4.53 19.05 23.86
N GLU A 204 -3.33 19.23 23.30
CA GLU A 204 -2.61 20.51 23.34
C GLU A 204 -3.39 21.59 22.60
N VAL A 205 -3.91 21.30 21.40
CA VAL A 205 -4.71 22.26 20.61
C VAL A 205 -5.98 22.67 21.35
N VAL A 206 -6.73 21.71 21.88
CA VAL A 206 -7.97 21.99 22.62
C VAL A 206 -7.70 22.80 23.89
N SER A 207 -6.59 22.56 24.59
CA SER A 207 -6.25 23.28 25.83
C SER A 207 -5.77 24.72 25.59
N HIS A 208 -5.40 25.07 24.35
CA HIS A 208 -4.96 26.42 23.96
C HIS A 208 -6.06 27.20 23.20
N SER A 209 -7.27 26.64 23.09
CA SER A 209 -8.45 27.27 22.49
C SER A 209 -9.35 27.84 23.58
#